data_AF-A0A845R1J1-F1
#
_entry.id   AF-A0A845R1J1-F1
#
_cell.length_a   1.000
_cell.length_b   1.000
_cell.length_c   1.000
_cell.angle_alpha   90.00
_cell.angle_beta   90.00
_cell.angle_gamma   90.00
#
_symmetry.space_group_name_H-M   'P 1'
#
loop_
_entity.id
_entity.type
_entity.pdbx_description
1 polymer ?
#
loop_
_entity_poly.entity_id
_entity_poly.type
_entity_poly.pdbx_seq_one_letter_code
_entity_poly.pdbx_strand_id
1 'polypeptide(L)'
;MNCKPVCKLCNKLVMSQSVTFAGGNLVINLPAGSYGNGCKYCIVVAQAIPATATINAPVVITIGTGTEQYPLTNRCCAQVTACGIRTRTRYSTVVSTSATGGTFKLLGNACPCPTNNLASINGTAPAAPTA
;
A
#
# COMPACT_ATOMS: atom_id res chain seq x y z
N MET A 1 5.06 9.15 17.00
CA MET A 1 6.27 8.50 17.57
C MET A 1 7.21 8.13 16.42
N ASN A 2 8.34 8.83 16.29
CA ASN A 2 9.36 8.52 15.30
C ASN A 2 10.36 7.56 15.94
N CYS A 3 10.38 6.31 15.50
CA CYS A 3 11.30 5.32 16.05
C CYS A 3 12.75 5.68 15.68
N LYS A 4 13.62 5.80 16.70
CA LYS A 4 15.06 6.07 16.52
C LYS A 4 15.71 4.87 15.80
N PRO A 5 16.54 5.10 14.77
CA PRO A 5 17.08 4.02 13.94
C PRO A 5 18.19 3.18 14.59
N VAL A 6 18.69 3.54 15.77
CA VAL A 6 19.99 3.07 16.28
C VAL A 6 19.94 2.11 17.49
N CYS A 7 18.82 1.99 18.21
CA CYS A 7 18.78 1.16 19.44
C CYS A 7 17.85 -0.07 19.38
N LYS A 8 16.62 0.09 18.88
CA LYS A 8 15.64 -1.00 18.73
C LYS A 8 14.72 -0.72 17.54
N LEU A 9 14.36 -1.76 16.81
CA LEU A 9 13.31 -1.67 15.79
C LEU A 9 11.99 -1.27 16.45
N CYS A 10 11.22 -0.43 15.77
CA CYS A 10 9.93 0.05 16.25
C CYS A 10 9.00 -1.14 16.51
N ASN A 11 8.31 -1.20 17.65
CA ASN A 11 7.28 -2.24 17.89
C ASN A 11 6.12 -2.17 16.87
N LYS A 12 6.00 -1.06 16.14
CA LYS A 12 5.02 -0.83 15.07
C LYS A 12 5.66 -0.86 13.67
N LEU A 13 6.89 -1.35 13.56
CA LEU A 13 7.52 -1.67 12.28
C LEU A 13 7.00 -3.03 11.84
N VAL A 14 6.48 -3.08 10.62
CA VAL A 14 5.88 -4.28 10.04
C VAL A 14 6.55 -4.53 8.71
N MET A 15 7.16 -5.70 8.54
CA MET A 15 7.75 -6.11 7.28
C MET A 15 6.74 -6.96 6.52
N SER A 16 6.55 -6.70 5.22
CA SER A 16 5.68 -7.54 4.40
C SER A 16 6.22 -8.97 4.32
N GLN A 17 5.32 -9.95 4.23
CA GLN A 17 5.63 -11.38 4.05
C GLN A 17 5.75 -11.74 2.57
N SER A 18 4.91 -11.15 1.72
CA SER A 18 4.93 -11.34 0.28
C SER A 18 4.38 -10.11 -0.44
N VAL A 19 4.79 -9.95 -1.70
CA VAL A 19 4.25 -8.96 -2.63
C VAL A 19 3.90 -9.71 -3.91
N THR A 20 2.63 -9.71 -4.30
CA THR A 20 2.13 -10.47 -5.44
C THR A 20 1.21 -9.62 -6.30
N PHE A 21 1.16 -9.89 -7.59
CA PHE A 21 0.23 -9.25 -8.51
C PHE A 21 -0.89 -10.22 -8.87
N ALA A 22 -2.13 -9.92 -8.47
CA ALA A 22 -3.27 -10.81 -8.67
C ALA A 22 -4.56 -9.99 -8.83
N GLY A 23 -5.45 -10.41 -9.75
CA GLY A 23 -6.74 -9.76 -9.97
C GLY A 23 -6.64 -8.30 -10.42
N GLY A 24 -5.53 -7.89 -11.03
CA GLY A 24 -5.27 -6.49 -11.42
C GLY A 24 -4.70 -5.61 -10.30
N ASN A 25 -4.53 -6.14 -9.08
CA ASN A 25 -4.08 -5.40 -7.91
C ASN A 25 -2.66 -5.81 -7.50
N LEU A 26 -1.89 -4.87 -6.98
CA LEU A 26 -0.65 -5.15 -6.27
C LEU A 26 -0.99 -5.46 -4.80
N VAL A 27 -0.82 -6.71 -4.41
CA VAL A 27 -1.18 -7.22 -3.08
C VAL A 27 0.07 -7.29 -2.22
N ILE A 28 0.06 -6.58 -1.09
CA ILE A 28 1.11 -6.61 -0.08
C ILE A 28 0.59 -7.39 1.12
N ASN A 29 1.15 -8.56 1.40
CA ASN A 29 0.76 -9.34 2.57
C ASN A 29 1.57 -8.92 3.79
N LEU A 30 0.89 -8.61 4.89
CA LEU A 30 1.49 -8.34 6.19
C LEU A 30 1.43 -9.56 7.11
N PRO A 31 2.26 -9.66 8.15
CA PRO A 31 2.16 -10.72 9.16
C PRO A 31 0.80 -10.69 9.85
N ALA A 32 0.34 -11.88 10.24
CA ALA A 32 -0.86 -12.06 11.03
C ALA A 32 -0.75 -11.26 12.33
N GLY A 33 -1.76 -10.45 12.62
CA GLY A 33 -1.77 -9.59 13.80
C GLY A 33 -2.96 -8.65 13.79
N SER A 34 -3.17 -7.98 14.92
CA SER A 34 -4.24 -6.99 15.07
C SER A 34 -3.70 -5.58 14.83
N TYR A 35 -4.26 -4.92 13.82
CA TYR A 35 -3.89 -3.56 13.45
C TYR A 35 -4.94 -2.59 13.98
N GLY A 36 -4.67 -2.00 15.16
CA GLY A 36 -5.61 -1.10 15.82
C GLY A 36 -5.94 0.18 15.03
N ASN A 37 -7.19 0.62 15.12
CA ASN A 37 -7.67 1.87 14.55
C ASN A 37 -6.91 3.09 15.13
N GLY A 38 -6.63 4.09 14.30
CA GLY A 38 -5.89 5.30 14.67
C GLY A 38 -4.41 5.08 14.96
N CYS A 39 -3.91 3.85 14.91
CA CYS A 39 -2.51 3.55 15.19
C CYS A 39 -1.64 3.76 13.95
N LYS A 40 -0.45 4.33 14.15
CA LYS A 40 0.59 4.46 13.13
C LYS A 40 1.40 3.16 13.04
N TYR A 41 1.53 2.63 11.83
CA TYR A 41 2.40 1.51 11.48
C TYR A 41 3.44 1.97 10.45
N CYS A 42 4.66 1.45 10.56
CA CYS A 42 5.70 1.65 9.55
C CYS A 42 5.82 0.36 8.76
N ILE A 43 5.24 0.31 7.58
CA ILE A 43 5.27 -0.86 6.70
C ILE A 43 6.52 -0.80 5.84
N VAL A 44 7.33 -1.85 5.86
CA VAL A 44 8.47 -2.02 4.96
C VAL A 44 8.08 -3.04 3.90
N VAL A 45 8.12 -2.63 2.64
CA VAL A 45 7.93 -3.53 1.51
C VAL A 45 9.23 -4.29 1.30
N ALA A 46 9.34 -5.49 1.87
CA ALA A 46 10.60 -6.23 1.93
C ALA A 46 10.92 -6.96 0.62
N GLN A 47 9.91 -7.53 -0.02
CA GLN A 47 10.05 -8.32 -1.25
C GLN A 47 10.15 -7.43 -2.49
N ALA A 48 10.65 -8.02 -3.58
CA ALA A 48 10.65 -7.39 -4.89
C ALA A 48 9.21 -7.26 -5.42
N ILE A 49 8.92 -6.15 -6.11
CA ILE A 49 7.65 -5.99 -6.82
C ILE A 49 7.76 -6.85 -8.10
N PRO A 50 6.78 -7.74 -8.38
CA PRO A 50 6.78 -8.54 -9.59
C PRO A 50 6.85 -7.67 -10.85
N ALA A 51 7.66 -8.07 -11.84
CA ALA A 51 7.78 -7.35 -13.11
C ALA A 51 6.47 -7.33 -13.93
N THR A 52 5.54 -8.22 -13.62
CA THR A 52 4.20 -8.28 -14.22
C THR A 52 3.23 -7.25 -13.65
N ALA A 53 3.59 -6.55 -12.57
CA ALA A 53 2.72 -5.54 -11.97
C ALA A 53 2.55 -4.35 -12.93
N THR A 54 1.31 -3.99 -13.22
CA THR A 54 1.01 -2.82 -14.05
C THR A 54 1.22 -1.55 -13.23
N ILE A 55 1.72 -0.50 -13.87
CA ILE A 55 2.04 0.79 -13.23
C ILE A 55 0.82 1.39 -12.52
N ASN A 56 -0.36 1.21 -13.12
CA ASN A 56 -1.64 1.76 -12.62
C ASN A 56 -2.39 0.80 -11.68
N ALA A 57 -1.82 -0.37 -11.37
CA ALA A 57 -2.46 -1.34 -10.48
C ALA A 57 -2.73 -0.71 -9.11
N PRO A 58 -3.96 -0.78 -8.59
CA PRO A 58 -4.24 -0.36 -7.23
C PRO A 58 -3.49 -1.23 -6.22
N VAL A 59 -3.00 -0.60 -5.16
CA VAL A 59 -2.29 -1.28 -4.07
C VAL A 59 -3.26 -1.62 -2.96
N VAL A 60 -3.25 -2.89 -2.59
CA VAL A 60 -4.07 -3.45 -1.51
C VAL A 60 -3.21 -4.24 -0.54
N ILE A 61 -3.67 -4.33 0.69
CA ILE A 61 -2.99 -4.99 1.79
C ILE A 61 -3.84 -6.16 2.27
N THR A 62 -3.22 -7.32 2.43
CA THR A 62 -3.79 -8.48 3.11
C THR A 62 -3.03 -8.74 4.41
N ILE A 63 -3.64 -9.50 5.32
CA ILE A 63 -3.07 -9.79 6.65
C ILE A 63 -3.02 -11.30 6.87
N GLY A 64 -1.81 -11.84 7.00
CA GLY A 64 -1.56 -13.24 7.31
C GLY A 64 -2.08 -14.16 6.20
N THR A 65 -3.06 -14.99 6.55
CA THR A 65 -3.78 -15.90 5.65
C THR A 65 -5.16 -15.35 5.26
N GLY A 66 -5.52 -14.15 5.73
CA GLY A 66 -6.79 -13.51 5.41
C GLY A 66 -6.88 -13.11 3.94
N THR A 67 -8.06 -13.31 3.36
CA THR A 67 -8.36 -12.98 1.95
C THR A 67 -8.89 -11.56 1.78
N GLU A 68 -9.25 -10.89 2.87
CA GLU A 68 -9.75 -9.52 2.86
C GLU A 68 -8.69 -8.54 2.37
N GLN A 69 -9.10 -7.67 1.43
CA GLN A 69 -8.23 -6.68 0.80
C GLN A 69 -8.50 -5.29 1.34
N TYR A 70 -7.53 -4.73 2.06
CA TYR A 70 -7.60 -3.38 2.60
C TYR A 70 -6.89 -2.41 1.67
N PRO A 71 -7.56 -1.36 1.14
CA PRO A 71 -6.91 -0.45 0.22
C PRO A 71 -5.87 0.41 0.94
N LEU A 72 -4.75 0.65 0.23
CA LEU A 72 -3.76 1.65 0.61
C LEU A 72 -4.14 2.99 -0.03
N THR A 73 -4.37 4.00 0.79
CA THR A 73 -4.84 5.32 0.36
C THR A 73 -3.84 6.41 0.74
N ASN A 74 -3.79 7.48 -0.05
CA ASN A 74 -2.99 8.65 0.25
C ASN A 74 -3.72 9.61 1.23
N ARG A 75 -3.09 10.75 1.56
CA ARG A 75 -3.67 11.77 2.44
C ARG A 75 -5.04 12.30 1.96
N CYS A 76 -5.27 12.32 0.66
CA CYS A 76 -6.51 12.80 0.04
C CYS A 76 -7.55 11.68 -0.15
N CYS A 77 -7.36 10.52 0.51
CA CYS A 77 -8.21 9.33 0.37
C CYS A 77 -8.22 8.72 -1.04
N ALA A 78 -7.35 9.15 -1.95
CA ALA A 78 -7.20 8.52 -3.25
C ALA A 78 -6.39 7.24 -3.12
N GLN A 79 -6.71 6.24 -3.95
CA GLN A 79 -6.03 4.96 -3.93
C GLN A 79 -4.60 5.10 -4.46
N VAL A 80 -3.66 4.48 -3.76
CA VAL A 80 -2.26 4.42 -4.20
C VAL A 80 -2.10 3.32 -5.24
N THR A 81 -1.36 3.64 -6.29
CA THR A 81 -1.02 2.71 -7.37
C THR A 81 0.38 2.15 -7.19
N ALA A 82 0.68 1.04 -7.89
CA ALA A 82 1.99 0.38 -7.86
C ALA A 82 3.14 1.35 -8.17
N CYS A 83 2.92 2.36 -9.02
CA CYS A 83 3.91 3.39 -9.34
C CYS A 83 4.41 4.18 -8.10
N GLY A 84 3.56 4.34 -7.08
CA GLY A 84 3.91 5.04 -5.84
C GLY A 84 4.73 4.20 -4.85
N ILE A 85 4.86 2.89 -5.10
CA ILE A 85 5.49 1.92 -4.20
C ILE A 85 6.83 1.46 -4.77
N ARG A 86 7.82 1.32 -3.88
CA ARG A 86 9.17 0.87 -4.17
C ARG A 86 9.53 -0.28 -3.26
N THR A 87 10.31 -1.21 -3.81
CA THR A 87 10.91 -2.30 -3.05
C THR A 87 11.85 -1.76 -1.99
N ARG A 88 11.97 -2.46 -0.86
CA ARG A 88 12.86 -2.13 0.27
C ARG A 88 12.64 -0.72 0.83
N THR A 89 11.43 -0.18 0.69
CA THR A 89 11.08 1.17 1.13
C THR A 89 10.13 1.12 2.30
N ARG A 90 10.33 2.05 3.25
CA ARG A 90 9.50 2.22 4.44
C ARG A 90 8.39 3.23 4.16
N TYR A 91 7.16 2.81 4.38
CA TYR A 91 5.95 3.62 4.30
C TYR A 91 5.35 3.79 5.69
N SER A 92 5.11 5.03 6.09
CA SER A 92 4.38 5.31 7.32
C SER A 92 2.89 5.36 7.00
N THR A 93 2.07 4.56 7.68
CA THR A 93 0.62 4.51 7.48
C THR A 93 -0.13 4.64 8.80
N VAL A 94 -1.36 5.13 8.76
CA VAL A 94 -2.33 5.06 9.87
C VAL A 94 -3.47 4.15 9.45
N VAL A 95 -3.86 3.25 10.33
CA VAL A 95 -5.00 2.37 10.08
C VAL A 95 -6.27 3.11 10.45
N SER A 96 -7.23 3.10 9.53
CA SER A 96 -8.55 3.70 9.69
C SER A 96 -9.59 2.63 9.41
N THR A 97 -10.33 2.20 10.44
CA THR A 97 -11.40 1.20 10.32
C THR A 97 -12.78 1.86 10.28
N SER A 98 -13.73 1.23 9.60
CA SER A 98 -15.15 1.56 9.61
C SER A 98 -15.96 0.34 10.05
N ALA A 99 -17.29 0.45 10.12
CA ALA A 99 -18.18 -0.67 10.45
C ALA A 99 -18.09 -1.85 9.46
N THR A 100 -17.64 -1.58 8.23
CA THR A 100 -17.63 -2.55 7.12
C THR A 100 -16.24 -2.88 6.60
N GLY A 101 -15.17 -2.28 7.13
CA GLY A 101 -13.81 -2.57 6.64
C GLY A 101 -12.70 -1.74 7.26
N GLY A 102 -11.56 -1.70 6.57
CA GLY A 102 -10.35 -1.01 7.00
C GLY A 102 -9.55 -0.45 5.85
N THR A 103 -8.82 0.63 6.09
CA THR A 103 -7.94 1.27 5.12
C THR A 103 -6.61 1.63 5.77
N PHE A 104 -5.52 1.51 5.02
CA PHE A 104 -4.22 2.01 5.42
C PHE A 104 -4.01 3.38 4.76
N LYS A 105 -3.87 4.44 5.55
CA LYS A 105 -3.69 5.81 5.07
C LYS A 105 -2.22 6.21 5.16
N LEU A 106 -1.58 6.52 4.04
CA LEU A 106 -0.19 6.98 3.99
C LEU A 106 -0.04 8.34 4.69
N LEU A 107 0.92 8.38 5.63
CA LEU A 107 1.41 9.59 6.26
C LEU A 107 2.59 10.12 5.45
N GLY A 108 2.27 10.88 4.40
CA GLY A 108 3.23 11.46 3.48
C GLY A 108 2.80 11.26 2.03
N ASN A 109 3.55 11.86 1.11
CA ASN A 109 3.35 11.61 -0.31
C ASN A 109 4.08 10.32 -0.70
N ALA A 110 3.47 9.54 -1.58
CA ALA A 110 4.20 8.51 -2.29
C ALA A 110 5.35 9.15 -3.09
N CYS A 111 6.34 8.34 -3.46
CA CYS A 111 7.45 8.84 -4.29
C CYS A 111 6.90 9.51 -5.56
N PRO A 112 7.48 10.62 -6.03
CA PRO A 112 7.08 11.23 -7.30
C PRO A 112 7.14 10.16 -8.40
N CYS A 113 5.96 9.80 -8.88
CA CYS A 113 5.77 8.98 -10.05
C CYS A 113 5.70 9.90 -11.28
N PRO A 114 6.11 9.43 -12.47
CA PRO A 114 5.73 10.12 -13.70
C PRO A 114 4.21 10.28 -13.72
N THR A 115 3.73 11.48 -14.06
CA THR A 115 2.30 11.79 -14.09
C THR A 115 1.59 10.90 -15.11
N ASN A 116 0.98 9.82 -14.64
CA ASN A 116 0.18 8.87 -15.40
C ASN A 116 -1.33 9.08 -15.15
N ASN A 117 -1.69 10.28 -14.68
CA ASN A 117 -3.06 10.65 -14.42
C ASN A 117 -3.85 10.62 -15.74
N LEU A 118 -5.02 10.01 -15.72
CA LEU A 118 -5.98 10.11 -16.80
C LEU A 118 -6.41 11.58 -16.94
N ALA A 119 -6.50 12.08 -18.18
CA ALA A 119 -6.98 13.43 -18.45
C ALA A 119 -8.47 13.58 -18.11
N SER A 120 -9.25 12.50 -18.22
CA SER A 120 -10.65 12.41 -17.81
C SER A 120 -11.06 10.94 -17.65
N ILE A 121 -12.17 10.70 -16.94
CA ILE A 121 -12.84 9.40 -16.89
C ILE A 121 -14.14 9.48 -17.70
N ASN A 122 -14.41 8.47 -18.52
CA ASN A 122 -15.68 8.23 -19.19
C ASN A 122 -16.25 6.89 -18.71
N GLY A 123 -17.52 6.58 -19.02
CA GLY A 123 -18.20 5.36 -18.53
C GLY A 123 -17.63 4.02 -19.05
N THR A 124 -16.42 4.02 -19.61
CA THR A 124 -15.68 2.86 -20.09
C THR A 124 -14.45 2.62 -19.23
N ALA A 125 -14.12 1.33 -19.00
CA ALA A 125 -13.00 0.95 -18.16
C ALA A 125 -11.67 1.56 -18.67
N PRO A 126 -10.82 2.12 -17.80
CA PRO A 126 -9.59 2.79 -18.22
C PRO A 126 -8.61 1.82 -18.90
N ALA A 127 -8.10 2.20 -20.08
CA ALA A 127 -6.97 1.53 -20.71
C ALA A 127 -5.66 2.04 -20.10
N ALA A 128 -4.75 1.13 -19.72
CA ALA A 128 -3.42 1.52 -19.26
C ALA A 128 -2.61 2.16 -20.42
N PRO A 129 -1.79 3.19 -20.16
CA PRO A 129 -0.91 3.74 -21.18
C PRO A 129 0.09 2.66 -21.62
N THR A 130 0.26 2.49 -22.93
CA THR A 130 1.27 1.61 -23.52
C THR A 130 2.66 2.17 -23.22
N ALA A 131 3.57 1.28 -22.80
CA ALA A 131 4.96 1.57 -22.48
C ALA A 131 5.76 2.10 -23.68
#